data_AF-A0A162CNP2-F1
#
_entry.id   AF-A0A162CNP2-F1
#
_cell.length_a   1.000
_cell.length_b   1.000
_cell.length_c   1.000
_cell.angle_alpha   90.00
_cell.angle_beta   90.00
_cell.angle_gamma   90.00
#
_symmetry.space_group_name_H-M   'P 1'
#
loop_
_entity.id
_entity.type
_entity.pdbx_description
1 polymer ?
#
loop_
_entity_poly.entity_id
_entity_poly.type
_entity_poly.pdbx_seq_one_letter_code
_entity_poly.pdbx_strand_id
1 'polypeptide(L)' 'MNEPVATFSYDLNALRLEYKTTCDALRNWPGGDPNEQDFLECKKQEIFRALAEQSLQLTA' A
#
# COMPACT_ATOMS: atom_id res chain seq x y z
N MET A 1 -20.57 -7.59 8.20
CA MET A 1 -20.17 -8.20 6.91
C MET A 1 -18.87 -7.52 6.51
N ASN A 2 -17.72 -8.20 6.65
CA ASN A 2 -16.42 -7.73 6.14
C ASN A 2 -16.07 -8.60 4.93
N GLU A 3 -16.90 -8.54 3.89
CA GLU A 3 -16.52 -9.16 2.62
C GLU A 3 -15.51 -8.25 1.94
N PRO A 4 -14.40 -8.80 1.40
CA PRO A 4 -13.44 -8.00 0.68
C PRO A 4 -14.11 -7.35 -0.53
N VAL A 5 -14.11 -6.02 -0.57
CA VAL A 5 -14.75 -5.22 -1.63
C VAL A 5 -13.97 -5.30 -2.95
N ALA A 6 -12.66 -5.57 -2.87
CA ALA A 6 -11.79 -5.82 -4.00
C ALA A 6 -10.53 -6.60 -3.56
N THR A 7 -9.96 -7.39 -4.49
CA THR A 7 -8.68 -8.07 -4.33
C THR A 7 -7.79 -7.76 -5.53
N PHE A 8 -6.51 -7.51 -5.28
CA PHE A 8 -5.52 -7.23 -6.31
C PHE A 8 -4.35 -8.21 -6.19
N SER A 9 -3.82 -8.65 -7.33
CA SER A 9 -2.62 -9.49 -7.40
C SER A 9 -1.48 -8.66 -8.00
N TYR A 10 -0.37 -8.60 -7.28
CA TYR A 10 0.80 -7.83 -7.69
C TYR A 10 2.01 -8.76 -7.86
N ASP A 11 2.79 -8.55 -8.92
CA ASP A 11 4.18 -8.97 -8.90
C ASP A 11 5.02 -8.00 -8.05
N LEU A 12 6.27 -8.37 -7.77
CA LEU A 12 7.14 -7.55 -6.92
C LEU A 12 7.40 -6.14 -7.47
N ASN A 13 7.44 -5.98 -8.80
CA ASN A 13 7.68 -4.67 -9.41
C ASN A 13 6.43 -3.79 -9.29
N ALA A 14 5.26 -4.36 -9.51
CA ALA A 14 3.98 -3.68 -9.36
C ALA A 14 3.76 -3.29 -7.88
N LEU A 15 4.13 -4.15 -6.93
CA LEU A 15 4.08 -3.84 -5.49
C LEU A 15 5.01 -2.67 -5.11
N ARG A 16 6.24 -2.66 -5.65
CA ARG A 16 7.19 -1.54 -5.47
C ARG A 16 6.68 -0.24 -6.08
N LEU A 17 6.07 -0.32 -7.27
CA LEU A 17 5.49 0.83 -7.94
C LEU A 17 4.34 1.41 -7.13
N GLU A 18 3.43 0.56 -6.64
CA GLU A 18 2.30 0.97 -5.80
C GLU A 18 2.76 1.64 -4.50
N TYR A 19 3.80 1.11 -3.86
CA TYR A 19 4.39 1.76 -2.68
C TYR A 19 4.88 3.17 -2.99
N LYS A 20 5.65 3.30 -4.08
CA LYS A 20 6.20 4.59 -4.51
C LYS A 20 5.09 5.58 -4.83
N THR A 21 4.10 5.20 -5.63
CA THR A 21 3.01 6.10 -6.03
C THR A 21 2.16 6.51 -4.83
N THR A 22 1.91 5.61 -3.88
CA THR A 22 1.21 5.92 -2.63
C THR A 22 2.00 6.95 -1.79
N CYS A 23 3.32 6.78 -1.66
CA CYS A 23 4.17 7.74 -0.96
C CYS A 23 4.23 9.10 -1.67
N ASP A 24 4.29 9.10 -3.00
CA ASP A 24 4.30 10.32 -3.79
C ASP A 24 2.94 11.05 -3.71
N ALA A 25 1.82 10.33 -3.66
CA ALA A 25 0.50 10.91 -3.46
C ALA A 25 0.40 11.61 -2.10
N LEU A 26 0.76 10.92 -1.01
CA LEU A 26 0.77 11.49 0.35
C LEU A 26 1.69 12.71 0.48
N ARG A 27 2.83 12.72 -0.22
CA ARG A 27 3.79 13.83 -0.19
C ARG A 27 3.30 15.04 -1.00
N ASN A 28 2.78 14.79 -2.20
CA ASN A 28 2.51 15.85 -3.17
C ASN A 28 1.07 16.35 -3.13
N TRP A 29 0.17 15.65 -2.43
CA TRP A 29 -1.21 16.03 -2.26
C TRP A 29 -1.62 16.11 -0.77
N PRO A 30 -1.00 17.04 0.00
CA PRO A 30 -1.40 17.27 1.37
C PRO A 30 -2.79 17.93 1.42
N GLY A 31 -3.65 17.47 2.33
CA GLY A 31 -4.98 18.04 2.53
C GLY A 31 -6.04 17.60 1.51
N GLY A 32 -5.85 16.44 0.86
CA GLY A 32 -6.92 15.76 0.11
C GLY A 32 -8.07 15.30 1.02
N ASP A 33 -9.03 14.56 0.45
CA ASP A 33 -10.15 14.02 1.23
C ASP A 33 -9.62 13.20 2.43
N PRO A 34 -10.09 13.45 3.66
CA PRO A 34 -9.56 12.75 4.84
C PRO A 34 -9.66 11.22 4.75
N ASN A 35 -10.74 10.68 4.18
CA ASN A 35 -10.89 9.23 4.06
C ASN A 35 -9.90 8.66 3.06
N GLU A 36 -9.62 9.39 1.98
CA GLU A 36 -8.61 8.99 1.00
C GLU A 36 -7.20 9.07 1.58
N GLN A 37 -6.89 10.09 2.39
CA GLN A 37 -5.61 10.20 3.08
C GLN A 37 -5.40 9.05 4.07
N ASP A 38 -6.42 8.72 4.87
CA ASP A 38 -6.39 7.58 5.80
C ASP A 38 -6.22 6.25 5.07
N PHE A 39 -6.92 6.09 3.93
CA PHE A 39 -6.77 4.91 3.07
C PHE A 39 -5.34 4.80 2.52
N LEU A 40 -4.76 5.89 2.01
CA LEU A 40 -3.39 5.90 1.47
C LEU A 40 -2.35 5.61 2.56
N GLU A 41 -2.53 6.13 3.77
CA GLU A 41 -1.67 5.81 4.94
C GLU A 41 -1.74 4.32 5.30
N CYS A 42 -2.95 3.75 5.39
CA CYS A 42 -3.13 2.32 5.63
C CYS A 42 -2.48 1.48 4.51
N LYS A 43 -2.75 1.84 3.25
CA LYS A 43 -2.20 1.15 2.08
C LYS A 43 -0.67 1.16 2.06
N LYS A 44 -0.05 2.31 2.38
CA LYS A 44 1.41 2.46 2.49
C LYS A 44 2.00 1.46 3.50
N GLN A 45 1.37 1.32 4.68
CA GLN A 45 1.84 0.41 5.72
C GLN A 45 1.75 -1.06 5.30
N GLU A 46 0.62 -1.47 4.73
CA GLU A 46 0.39 -2.84 4.30
C GLU A 46 1.33 -3.26 3.16
N ILE A 47 1.55 -2.38 2.19
CA ILE A 47 2.50 -2.64 1.09
C ILE A 47 3.94 -2.69 1.63
N PHE A 48 4.32 -1.79 2.54
CA PHE A 48 5.63 -1.84 3.17
C PHE A 48 5.85 -3.17 3.90
N ARG A 49 4.84 -3.65 4.63
CA ARG A 49 4.89 -4.96 5.31
C ARG A 49 5.14 -6.08 4.29
N ALA A 50 4.37 -6.15 3.21
CA ALA A 50 4.54 -7.18 2.18
C ALA A 50 5.93 -7.13 1.52
N LEU A 51 6.46 -5.92 1.27
CA LEU A 51 7.82 -5.74 0.74
C LEU A 51 8.90 -6.17 1.75
N ALA A 52 8.70 -5.89 3.04
CA ALA A 52 9.62 -6.29 4.10
C ALA A 52 9.63 -7.82 4.30
N GLU A 53 8.46 -8.45 4.34
CA GLU A 53 8.28 -9.90 4.40
C GLU A 53 8.99 -10.60 3.22
N GLN A 54 8.78 -10.07 1.99
CA GLN A 54 9.45 -10.57 0.80
C GLN A 54 10.97 -10.40 0.87
N SER A 55 11.45 -9.26 1.36
CA SER A 55 12.89 -8.94 1.43
C SER A 55 13.62 -9.78 2.48
N LEU A 56 12.96 -10.07 3.60
CA LEU A 56 13.52 -10.87 4.70
C LEU A 56 13.35 -12.38 4.48
N GLN A 57 12.70 -12.82 3.39
CA GLN A 57 12.25 -14.20 3.23
C GLN A 57 11.57 -14.72 4.49
N LEU A 58 10.76 -13.88 5.14
CA LEU A 58 9.90 -14.30 6.24
C LEU A 58 8.75 -15.11 5.63
N THR A 59 9.08 -16.25 5.02
CA THR A 59 8.14 -17.34 4.81
C THR A 59 7.85 -17.91 6.18
N ALA A 60 6.60 -17.73 6.63
CA ALA A 60 6.02 -18.54 7.70
C ALA A 60 6.09 -20.03 7.34
#